data_AF-A0A0M0G004-F1
#
_entry.id   AF-A0A0M0G004-F1
#
_cell.length_a   1.000
_cell.length_b   1.000
_cell.length_c   1.000
_cell.angle_alpha   90.00
_cell.angle_beta   90.00
_cell.angle_gamma   90.00
#
_symmetry.space_group_name_H-M   'P 1'
#
loop_
_entity.id
_entity.type
_entity.pdbx_description
1 polymer ?
#
loop_
_entity_poly.entity_id
_entity_poly.type
_entity_poly.pdbx_seq_one_letter_code
_entity_poly.pdbx_strand_id
1 'polypeptide(L)' 'MSYSPIIQKTIEYIEKNLHEELSLESIAQFARFSKYHYHRIFQKEVGVTVSEYI' A
#
# COMPACT_ATOMS: atom_id res chain seq x y z
N MET A 1 12.25 -10.54 -2.57
CA MET A 1 11.18 -10.19 -3.53
C MET A 1 11.44 -8.77 -4.02
N SER A 2 11.46 -8.53 -5.34
CA SER A 2 11.60 -7.18 -5.88
C SER A 2 10.20 -6.66 -6.20
N TYR A 3 9.66 -5.80 -5.34
CA TYR A 3 8.42 -5.08 -5.65
C TYR A 3 8.70 -3.97 -6.66
N SER A 4 7.65 -3.45 -7.27
CA SER A 4 7.76 -2.22 -8.04
C SER A 4 8.18 -1.06 -7.12
N PRO A 5 8.91 -0.05 -7.62
CA PRO A 5 9.39 1.05 -6.79
C PRO A 5 8.28 1.80 -6.05
N ILE A 6 7.07 1.80 -6.62
CA ILE A 6 5.92 2.43 -5.97
C ILE A 6 5.42 1.59 -4.80
N ILE A 7 5.28 0.27 -4.96
CA ILE A 7 4.87 -0.62 -3.86
C ILE A 7 5.88 -0.61 -2.74
N GLN A 8 7.18 -0.63 -3.04
CA GLN A 8 8.21 -0.53 -2.02
C GLN A 8 8.11 0.78 -1.22
N LYS A 9 7.95 1.93 -1.90
CA LYS A 9 7.76 3.23 -1.23
C LYS A 9 6.49 3.26 -0.39
N THR A 10 5.42 2.63 -0.85
CA THR A 10 4.17 2.62 -0.10
C THR A 10 4.23 1.69 1.10
N ILE A 11 4.94 0.56 1.02
CA ILE A 11 5.26 -0.28 2.18
C ILE A 11 6.05 0.53 3.20
N GLU A 12 7.12 1.21 2.80
CA GLU A 12 7.89 2.08 3.70
C GLU A 12 7.04 3.19 4.33
N TYR A 13 6.07 3.73 3.59
CA TYR A 13 5.12 4.69 4.10
C TYR A 13 4.19 4.07 5.14
N ILE A 14 3.63 2.87 4.89
CA ILE A 14 2.79 2.16 5.85
C ILE A 14 3.57 1.88 7.14
N GLU A 15 4.74 1.25 7.04
CA GLU A 15 5.58 0.89 8.19
C GLU A 15 5.92 2.09 9.09
N LYS A 16 6.16 3.26 8.49
CA LYS A 16 6.46 4.49 9.24
C LYS A 16 5.25 5.10 9.95
N ASN A 17 4.03 4.77 9.53
CA ASN A 17 2.79 5.36 10.02
C ASN A 17 1.87 4.34 10.71
N LEU A 18 2.34 3.12 11.03
CA LEU A 18 1.55 2.07 11.70
C LEU A 18 0.99 2.48 13.07
N HIS A 19 1.57 3.50 13.71
CA HIS A 19 1.09 4.03 14.99
C HIS A 19 -0.01 5.10 14.84
N GLU A 20 -0.35 5.48 13.59
CA GLU A 20 -1.37 6.45 13.25
C GLU A 20 -2.53 5.77 12.50
N GLU A 21 -3.66 6.46 12.35
CA GLU A 21 -4.81 5.94 11.60
C GLU A 21 -4.49 5.94 10.09
N LEU A 22 -4.03 4.78 9.58
CA LEU A 22 -3.79 4.55 8.16
C LEU A 22 -5.07 4.06 7.47
N SER A 23 -5.49 4.78 6.42
CA SER A 23 -6.57 4.35 5.54
C SER A 23 -6.05 3.91 4.18
N LEU A 24 -6.74 2.95 3.55
CA LEU A 24 -6.48 2.56 2.16
C LEU A 24 -6.51 3.76 1.20
N GLU A 25 -7.36 4.76 1.48
CA GLU A 25 -7.47 5.97 0.67
C GLU A 25 -6.21 6.83 0.76
N SER A 26 -5.69 7.07 1.97
CA SER A 26 -4.44 7.80 2.19
C SER A 26 -3.26 7.11 1.51
N ILE A 27 -3.18 5.78 1.63
CA ILE A 27 -2.13 4.95 1.04
C ILE A 27 -2.20 5.00 -0.50
N ALA A 28 -3.40 4.84 -1.07
CA ALA A 28 -3.59 4.89 -2.51
C ALA A 28 -3.29 6.29 -3.08
N GLN A 29 -3.64 7.34 -2.34
CA GLN A 29 -3.33 8.73 -2.69
C GLN A 29 -1.82 8.98 -2.69
N PHE A 30 -1.09 8.49 -1.69
CA PHE A 30 0.37 8.54 -1.65
C PHE A 30 0.98 7.84 -2.87
N ALA A 31 0.41 6.70 -3.27
CA ALA A 31 0.83 5.95 -4.45
C ALA A 31 0.35 6.55 -5.79
N ARG A 32 -0.43 7.66 -5.76
CA ARG A 32 -1.07 8.31 -6.93
C ARG A 32 -1.98 7.40 -7.74
N PHE A 33 -2.69 6.51 -7.07
CA PHE A 33 -3.67 5.61 -7.65
C PHE A 33 -5.06 5.81 -7.04
N SER A 34 -6.09 5.33 -7.74
CA SER A 34 -7.38 5.11 -7.09
C SER A 34 -7.28 3.94 -6.12
N LYS A 35 -8.10 3.94 -5.06
CA LYS A 35 -8.12 2.87 -4.05
C LYS A 35 -8.23 1.46 -4.65
N TYR A 36 -9.09 1.28 -5.65
CA TYR A 36 -9.31 -0.01 -6.31
C TYR A 36 -8.12 -0.44 -7.17
N HIS A 37 -7.47 0.51 -7.85
CA HIS A 37 -6.30 0.21 -8.65
C HIS A 37 -5.12 -0.16 -7.76
N TYR A 38 -4.89 0.63 -6.72
CA TYR A 38 -3.83 0.37 -5.73
C TYR A 38 -4.01 -0.99 -5.05
N HIS A 39 -5.22 -1.29 -4.55
CA HIS A 39 -5.52 -2.56 -3.90
C HIS A 39 -5.15 -3.77 -4.78
N ARG A 40 -5.51 -3.73 -6.07
CA ARG A 40 -5.20 -4.82 -7.01
C ARG A 40 -3.70 -4.98 -7.27
N ILE A 41 -2.97 -3.88 -7.43
CA ILE A 41 -1.50 -3.95 -7.62
C ILE A 41 -0.83 -4.47 -6.36
N PHE A 42 -1.18 -3.89 -5.20
CA PHE A 42 -0.59 -4.29 -3.93
C PHE A 42 -0.82 -5.78 -3.66
N GLN A 43 -2.05 -6.26 -3.76
CA GLN A 43 -2.35 -7.68 -3.54
C GLN A 43 -1.62 -8.59 -4.53
N LYS A 44 -1.49 -8.17 -5.80
CA LYS A 44 -0.76 -8.93 -6.81
C LYS A 44 0.74 -9.04 -6.51
N GLU A 45 1.34 -7.97 -5.98
CA GLU A 45 2.79 -7.92 -5.71
C GLU A 45 3.16 -8.50 -4.34
N VAL A 46 2.36 -8.19 -3.31
CA VAL A 46 2.63 -8.52 -1.90
C VAL A 46 1.97 -9.84 -1.49
N GLY A 47 0.91 -10.26 -2.18
CA GLY A 47 0.22 -11.53 -1.93
C GLY A 47 -0.90 -11.47 -0.88
N VAL A 48 -1.03 -10.36 -0.16
CA VAL A 48 -2.12 -10.09 0.81
C VAL A 48 -2.81 -8.76 0.48
N THR A 49 -4.04 -8.58 0.93
CA THR A 49 -4.73 -7.30 0.76
C THR A 49 -4.07 -6.22 1.61
N VAL A 50 -4.31 -4.95 1.26
CA VAL A 50 -3.82 -3.81 2.06
C VAL A 50 -4.40 -3.86 3.47
N SER A 51 -5.66 -4.27 3.62
CA SER A 51 -6.35 -4.41 4.90
C SER A 51 -5.87 -5.56 5.76
N GLU A 52 -5.24 -6.59 5.18
CA GLU A 52 -4.55 -7.66 5.93
C GLU A 52 -3.13 -7.26 6.34
N TYR A 53 -2.55 -6.26 5.65
CA TYR A 53 -1.20 -5.79 5.89
C TYR A 53 -1.12 -4.76 7.04
N ILE A 54 -2.11 -3.86 7.11
CA ILE A 54 -2.28 -2.88 8.21
C ILE A 54 -3.00 -3.52 9.39
#